data_AF-A0A944NY29-F1
#
_entry.id   AF-A0A944NY29-F1
#
_cell.length_a   1.000
_cell.length_b   1.000
_cell.length_c   1.000
_cell.angle_alpha   90.00
_cell.angle_beta   90.00
_cell.angle_gamma   90.00
#
_symmetry.space_group_name_H-M   'P 1'
#
loop_
_entity.id
_entity.type
_entity.pdbx_description
1 polymer ?
#
loop_
_entity_poly.entity_id
_entity_poly.type
_entity_poly.pdbx_seq_one_letter_code
_entity_poly.pdbx_strand_id
1 'polypeptide(L)'
;MSESGEWKVLADGDDSGAVVLAVDFDTTGRPEARFSDLVANLTTDLTVWESIPPAVEAAAEWSGKEYVDHWAGKVARERPEVRAVMGYCAGSVFAATLAERVAELQGSEPLLLLFDPEITVAQTLLWQFQKIVGFMSSVLPAEDIEAARDAGRRCYERTPQVGPLKQGLTRLVREVGEPAFTRAGLDRTRRAELFDAFGSFMGYLAAAGDLDPFERWRSATAISSSSPASGLNGIRAAGVGADQVSVGRELAFDVEHATMLADKKIAATVSDLLHT
;
A
#
# COMPACT_ATOMS: atom_id res chain seq x y z
N MET A 1 -10.86 16.59 18.02
CA MET A 1 -11.26 15.22 18.35
C MET A 1 -10.62 14.35 17.30
N SER A 2 -9.55 13.65 17.63
CA SER A 2 -8.86 12.75 16.69
C SER A 2 -9.62 11.43 16.66
N GLU A 3 -10.37 11.16 15.59
CA GLU A 3 -10.71 9.78 15.28
C GLU A 3 -9.42 9.08 14.83
N SER A 4 -8.66 8.56 15.78
CA SER A 4 -7.65 7.55 15.51
C SER A 4 -8.37 6.21 15.39
N GLY A 5 -8.97 5.95 14.23
CA GLY A 5 -9.40 4.59 13.89
C GLY A 5 -8.21 3.83 13.33
N GLU A 6 -7.97 2.59 13.77
CA GLU A 6 -7.00 1.71 13.12
C GLU A 6 -7.59 1.10 11.82
N TRP A 7 -8.91 1.10 11.73
CA TRP A 7 -9.70 0.50 10.65
C TRP A 7 -10.96 1.33 10.37
N LYS A 8 -11.30 1.52 9.09
CA LYS A 8 -12.63 2.00 8.65
C LYS A 8 -13.43 0.84 8.06
N VAL A 9 -14.75 0.88 8.19
CA VAL A 9 -15.65 -0.13 7.61
C VAL A 9 -16.02 0.27 6.19
N LEU A 10 -15.77 -0.62 5.21
CA LEU A 10 -16.13 -0.41 3.80
C LEU A 10 -17.47 -1.05 3.43
N ALA A 11 -17.79 -2.20 4.04
CA ALA A 11 -19.08 -2.85 3.96
C ALA A 11 -19.41 -3.45 5.32
N ASP A 12 -20.69 -3.38 5.68
CA ASP A 12 -21.23 -4.02 6.86
C ASP A 12 -21.90 -5.33 6.46
N GLY A 13 -21.51 -6.42 7.12
CA GLY A 13 -22.04 -7.76 6.88
C GLY A 13 -23.31 -8.04 7.70
N ASP A 14 -23.84 -9.25 7.58
CA ASP A 14 -25.10 -9.67 8.23
C ASP A 14 -24.92 -10.05 9.72
N ASP A 15 -24.06 -9.33 10.46
CA ASP A 15 -23.81 -9.48 11.91
C ASP A 15 -23.25 -10.86 12.33
N SER A 16 -22.53 -11.53 11.44
CA SER A 16 -21.91 -12.85 11.68
C SER A 16 -20.73 -12.83 12.66
N GLY A 17 -20.20 -11.65 13.00
CA GLY A 17 -18.98 -11.46 13.78
C GLY A 17 -17.69 -11.77 13.00
N ALA A 18 -17.80 -12.14 11.72
CA ALA A 18 -16.69 -12.45 10.84
C ALA A 18 -16.30 -11.24 9.97
N VAL A 19 -15.00 -11.05 9.76
CA VAL A 19 -14.47 -9.88 9.04
C VAL A 19 -13.44 -10.27 7.98
N VAL A 20 -13.36 -9.43 6.95
CA VAL A 20 -12.24 -9.37 6.00
C VAL A 20 -11.44 -8.11 6.27
N LEU A 21 -10.13 -8.26 6.43
CA LEU A 21 -9.20 -7.13 6.61
C LEU A 21 -8.57 -6.78 5.28
N ALA A 22 -8.59 -5.51 4.88
CA ALA A 22 -8.01 -5.01 3.63
C ALA A 22 -6.92 -3.98 3.94
N VAL A 23 -5.69 -4.28 3.52
CA VAL A 23 -4.51 -3.47 3.83
C VAL A 23 -4.04 -2.71 2.61
N ASP A 24 -4.13 -1.39 2.70
CA ASP A 24 -3.76 -0.45 1.65
C ASP A 24 -3.38 0.91 2.27
N PHE A 25 -2.67 1.72 1.48
CA PHE A 25 -2.47 3.13 1.74
C PHE A 25 -3.53 3.96 1.00
N ASP A 26 -4.73 4.03 1.56
CA ASP A 26 -5.82 4.84 0.99
C ASP A 26 -5.63 6.33 1.32
N THR A 27 -4.98 7.06 0.41
CA THR A 27 -4.97 8.53 0.43
C THR A 27 -5.91 9.10 -0.62
N THR A 28 -6.62 10.17 -0.26
CA THR A 28 -7.51 10.90 -1.16
C THR A 28 -6.76 11.44 -2.37
N GLY A 29 -7.24 11.16 -3.59
CA GLY A 29 -6.71 11.75 -4.83
C GLY A 29 -5.75 10.89 -5.65
N ARG A 30 -5.42 9.66 -5.22
CA ARG A 30 -4.65 8.72 -6.05
C ARG A 30 -5.46 8.25 -7.28
N PRO A 31 -4.83 8.05 -8.45
CA PRO A 31 -5.51 7.60 -9.67
C PRO A 31 -5.90 6.12 -9.65
N GLU A 32 -5.28 5.29 -8.80
CA GLU A 32 -5.54 3.87 -8.69
C GLU A 32 -6.86 3.58 -7.94
N ALA A 33 -7.60 2.57 -8.43
CA ALA A 33 -8.76 2.00 -7.78
C ALA A 33 -8.42 1.53 -6.34
N ARG A 34 -9.43 1.46 -5.49
CA ARG A 34 -9.32 1.24 -4.03
C ARG A 34 -10.11 0.01 -3.63
N PHE A 35 -9.91 -0.48 -2.40
CA PHE A 35 -10.75 -1.57 -1.89
C PHE A 35 -12.23 -1.19 -1.81
N SER A 36 -12.58 0.09 -1.69
CA SER A 36 -13.97 0.54 -1.81
C SER A 36 -14.58 0.20 -3.18
N ASP A 37 -13.80 0.25 -4.26
CA ASP A 37 -14.26 -0.13 -5.60
C ASP A 37 -14.44 -1.65 -5.73
N LEU A 38 -13.57 -2.43 -5.08
CA LEU A 38 -13.70 -3.88 -5.02
C LEU A 38 -14.96 -4.27 -4.25
N VAL A 39 -15.13 -3.71 -3.06
CA VAL A 39 -16.26 -3.96 -2.16
C VAL A 39 -17.59 -3.58 -2.81
N ALA A 40 -17.63 -2.49 -3.58
CA ALA A 40 -18.83 -2.09 -4.32
C ALA A 40 -19.29 -3.12 -5.37
N ASN A 41 -18.42 -4.05 -5.79
CA ASN A 41 -18.72 -5.12 -6.73
C ASN A 41 -18.65 -6.52 -6.08
N LEU A 42 -18.36 -6.60 -4.78
CA LEU A 42 -18.20 -7.85 -4.05
C LEU A 42 -19.56 -8.42 -3.65
N THR A 43 -19.74 -9.73 -3.80
CA THR A 43 -20.89 -10.45 -3.25
C THR A 43 -20.41 -11.19 -2.00
N THR A 44 -20.67 -10.65 -0.83
CA THR A 44 -20.31 -11.25 0.46
C THR A 44 -21.25 -10.77 1.57
N ASP A 45 -21.44 -11.59 2.59
CA ASP A 45 -22.11 -11.29 3.85
C ASP A 45 -21.12 -10.86 4.96
N LEU A 46 -19.82 -10.79 4.64
CA LEU A 46 -18.76 -10.44 5.58
C LEU A 46 -18.60 -8.92 5.70
N THR A 47 -18.36 -8.46 6.93
CA THR A 47 -17.94 -7.08 7.17
C THR A 47 -16.51 -6.88 6.64
N VAL A 48 -16.26 -5.80 5.90
CA VAL A 48 -14.94 -5.49 5.35
C VAL A 48 -14.34 -4.27 6.02
N TRP A 49 -13.16 -4.42 6.62
CA TRP A 49 -12.40 -3.34 7.24
C TRP A 49 -11.21 -2.97 6.38
N GLU A 50 -10.99 -1.68 6.12
CA GLU A 50 -9.80 -1.17 5.45
C GLU A 50 -8.87 -0.44 6.44
N SER A 51 -7.58 -0.72 6.33
CA SER A 51 -6.55 -0.19 7.22
C SER A 51 -6.50 1.34 7.13
N ILE A 52 -6.46 1.98 8.29
CA ILE A 52 -6.13 3.41 8.38
C ILE A 52 -4.66 3.49 8.82
N PRO A 53 -3.78 4.18 8.07
CA PRO A 53 -2.41 4.42 8.51
C PRO A 53 -2.40 5.21 9.84
N PRO A 54 -1.36 5.06 10.68
CA PRO A 54 -1.19 5.88 11.86
C PRO A 54 -1.13 7.36 11.50
N ALA A 55 -1.38 8.23 12.49
CA ALA A 55 -1.26 9.68 12.32
C ALA A 55 0.11 10.05 11.73
N VAL A 56 0.16 11.10 10.90
CA VAL A 56 1.34 11.47 10.08
C VAL A 56 2.63 11.54 10.90
N GLU A 57 2.56 12.11 12.11
CA GLU A 57 3.70 12.26 13.00
C GLU A 57 4.29 10.91 13.42
N ALA A 58 3.44 9.92 13.67
CA ALA A 58 3.83 8.56 14.02
C ALA A 58 4.27 7.75 12.78
N ALA A 59 3.52 7.88 11.67
CA ALA A 59 3.76 7.18 10.41
C ALA A 59 5.18 7.40 9.85
N ALA A 60 5.77 8.56 10.13
CA ALA A 60 7.09 8.94 9.64
C ALA A 60 8.24 8.13 10.26
N GLU A 61 8.07 7.58 11.46
CA GLU A 61 9.14 6.91 12.22
C GLU A 61 8.88 5.42 12.48
N TRP A 62 7.63 4.97 12.35
CA TRP A 62 7.27 3.59 12.62
C TRP A 62 7.91 2.60 11.64
N SER A 63 8.40 1.51 12.21
CA SER A 63 8.82 0.29 11.54
C SER A 63 7.62 -0.49 11.01
N GLY A 64 7.87 -1.43 10.08
CA GLY A 64 6.82 -2.31 9.56
C GLY A 64 6.03 -3.05 10.65
N LYS A 65 6.73 -3.49 11.71
CA LYS A 65 6.10 -4.19 12.83
C LYS A 65 5.14 -3.29 13.61
N GLU A 66 5.49 -2.02 13.83
CA GLU A 66 4.64 -1.08 14.56
C GLU A 66 3.33 -0.78 13.82
N TYR A 67 3.36 -0.71 12.48
CA TYR A 67 2.15 -0.65 11.67
C TYR A 67 1.27 -1.88 11.86
N VAL A 68 1.84 -3.09 11.81
CA VAL A 68 1.10 -4.34 12.01
C VAL A 68 0.53 -4.42 13.43
N ASP A 69 1.31 -4.07 14.45
CA ASP A 69 0.86 -4.07 15.85
C ASP A 69 -0.30 -3.09 16.07
N HIS A 70 -0.26 -1.92 15.43
CA HIS A 70 -1.34 -0.94 15.47
C HIS A 70 -2.65 -1.53 14.94
N TRP A 71 -2.63 -2.14 13.75
CA TRP A 71 -3.82 -2.75 13.16
C TRP A 71 -4.29 -4.00 13.91
N ALA A 72 -3.36 -4.86 14.30
CA ALA A 72 -3.65 -6.06 15.09
C ALA A 72 -4.19 -5.74 16.48
N GLY A 73 -3.89 -4.55 17.01
CA GLY A 73 -4.39 -4.08 18.31
C GLY A 73 -5.91 -4.09 18.39
N LYS A 74 -6.62 -3.63 17.35
CA LYS A 74 -8.09 -3.69 17.30
C LYS A 74 -8.60 -5.12 17.21
N VAL A 75 -8.00 -5.94 16.35
CA VAL A 75 -8.36 -7.36 16.19
C VAL A 75 -8.20 -8.13 17.50
N ALA A 76 -7.13 -7.88 18.26
CA ALA A 76 -6.90 -8.53 19.54
C ALA A 76 -7.92 -8.13 20.62
N ARG A 77 -8.41 -6.87 20.59
CA ARG A 77 -9.41 -6.36 21.53
C ARG A 77 -10.82 -6.85 21.21
N GLU A 78 -11.22 -6.80 19.95
CA GLU A 78 -12.58 -7.11 19.50
C GLU A 78 -12.77 -8.59 19.19
N ARG A 79 -11.66 -9.30 18.88
CA ARG A 79 -11.62 -10.72 18.54
C ARG A 79 -12.68 -11.14 17.51
N PRO A 80 -12.84 -10.42 16.39
CA PRO A 80 -13.66 -10.92 15.30
C PRO A 80 -13.04 -12.19 14.72
N GLU A 81 -13.85 -13.06 14.10
CA GLU A 81 -13.30 -14.12 13.27
C GLU A 81 -12.75 -13.50 11.99
N VAL A 82 -11.44 -13.48 11.80
CA VAL A 82 -10.86 -12.98 10.55
C VAL A 82 -10.85 -14.11 9.53
N ARG A 83 -11.70 -13.98 8.51
CA ARG A 83 -11.84 -14.96 7.43
C ARG A 83 -10.76 -14.81 6.38
N ALA A 84 -10.42 -13.56 6.06
CA ALA A 84 -9.42 -13.24 5.07
C ALA A 84 -8.67 -11.95 5.40
N VAL A 85 -7.42 -11.88 4.94
CA VAL A 85 -6.61 -10.68 4.89
C VAL A 85 -6.25 -10.42 3.43
N MET A 86 -6.55 -9.22 2.97
CA MET A 86 -6.29 -8.72 1.63
C MET A 86 -5.21 -7.65 1.67
N GLY A 87 -4.32 -7.62 0.67
CA GLY A 87 -3.33 -6.55 0.52
C GLY A 87 -3.20 -6.10 -0.93
N TYR A 88 -3.03 -4.80 -1.16
CA TYR A 88 -2.81 -4.25 -2.50
C TYR A 88 -1.42 -3.63 -2.62
N CYS A 89 -0.69 -3.92 -3.69
CA CYS A 89 0.65 -3.37 -3.94
C CYS A 89 1.58 -3.62 -2.73
N ALA A 90 2.21 -2.58 -2.17
CA ALA A 90 3.03 -2.65 -0.97
C ALA A 90 2.24 -3.08 0.30
N GLY A 91 0.92 -2.89 0.31
CA GLY A 91 0.04 -3.39 1.36
C GLY A 91 0.03 -4.91 1.48
N SER A 92 0.40 -5.62 0.42
CA SER A 92 0.58 -7.07 0.42
C SER A 92 1.66 -7.57 1.38
N VAL A 93 2.66 -6.73 1.66
CA VAL A 93 3.72 -7.06 2.63
C VAL A 93 3.16 -7.04 4.04
N PHE A 94 2.44 -5.98 4.38
CA PHE A 94 1.77 -5.84 5.67
C PHE A 94 0.66 -6.87 5.87
N ALA A 95 -0.14 -7.15 4.83
CA ALA A 95 -1.19 -8.16 4.85
C ALA A 95 -0.64 -9.55 5.20
N ALA A 96 0.54 -9.90 4.68
CA ALA A 96 1.19 -11.16 4.97
C ALA A 96 1.54 -11.28 6.46
N THR A 97 2.25 -10.30 7.03
CA THR A 97 2.62 -10.29 8.46
C THR A 97 1.39 -10.17 9.37
N LEU A 98 0.37 -9.40 8.96
CA LEU A 98 -0.88 -9.30 9.69
C LEU A 98 -1.64 -10.63 9.71
N ALA A 99 -1.65 -11.39 8.62
CA ALA A 99 -2.26 -12.72 8.57
C ALA A 99 -1.59 -13.70 9.55
N GLU A 100 -0.26 -13.64 9.71
CA GLU A 100 0.44 -14.43 10.74
C GLU A 100 -0.05 -14.05 12.13
N ARG A 101 -0.10 -12.75 12.40
CA ARG A 101 -0.49 -12.23 13.70
C ARG A 101 -1.93 -12.60 14.05
N VAL A 102 -2.81 -12.55 13.06
CA VAL A 102 -4.19 -13.00 13.16
C VAL A 102 -4.25 -14.51 13.43
N ALA A 103 -3.48 -15.31 12.71
CA ALA A 103 -3.46 -16.76 12.91
C ALA A 103 -3.03 -17.14 14.33
N GLU A 104 -2.06 -16.44 14.91
CA GLU A 104 -1.66 -16.59 16.32
C GLU A 104 -2.80 -16.25 17.29
N LEU A 105 -3.58 -15.21 16.99
CA LEU A 105 -4.65 -14.72 17.86
C LEU A 105 -5.87 -15.64 17.86
N GLN A 106 -6.26 -16.19 16.70
CA GLN A 106 -7.48 -17.01 16.56
C GLN A 106 -7.22 -18.52 16.48
N GLY A 107 -5.97 -18.95 16.28
CA GLY A 107 -5.57 -20.36 16.20
C GLY A 107 -5.82 -21.03 14.85
N SER A 108 -6.26 -20.29 13.83
CA SER A 108 -6.47 -20.75 12.46
C SER A 108 -5.96 -19.71 11.46
N GLU A 109 -5.42 -20.16 10.33
CA GLU A 109 -4.92 -19.26 9.30
C GLU A 109 -6.07 -18.61 8.52
N PRO A 110 -6.13 -17.27 8.40
CA PRO A 110 -7.05 -16.61 7.50
C PRO A 110 -6.61 -16.82 6.04
N LEU A 111 -7.55 -16.74 5.10
CA LEU A 111 -7.22 -16.69 3.67
C LEU A 111 -6.39 -15.44 3.36
N LEU A 112 -5.27 -15.58 2.66
CA LEU A 112 -4.41 -14.47 2.26
C LEU A 112 -4.57 -14.18 0.75
N LEU A 113 -5.16 -13.03 0.41
CA LEU A 113 -5.37 -12.58 -0.96
C LEU A 113 -4.53 -11.34 -1.27
N LEU A 114 -3.70 -11.41 -2.30
CA LEU A 114 -2.74 -10.34 -2.62
C LEU A 114 -3.01 -9.80 -4.02
N PHE A 115 -3.25 -8.50 -4.15
CA PHE A 115 -3.55 -7.84 -5.41
C PHE A 115 -2.31 -7.10 -5.88
N ASP A 116 -1.70 -7.57 -6.97
CA ASP A 116 -0.39 -7.11 -7.46
C ASP A 116 0.63 -6.90 -6.32
N PRO A 117 1.00 -7.96 -5.58
CA PRO A 117 1.92 -7.83 -4.46
C PRO A 117 3.27 -7.27 -4.88
N GLU A 118 3.71 -6.22 -4.21
CA GLU A 118 5.00 -5.55 -4.44
C GLU A 118 5.85 -5.56 -3.17
N ILE A 119 7.16 -5.73 -3.34
CA ILE A 119 8.13 -5.50 -2.27
C ILE A 119 8.62 -4.06 -2.35
N THR A 120 8.87 -3.44 -1.19
CA THR A 120 9.50 -2.12 -1.18
C THR A 120 11.00 -2.26 -1.01
N VAL A 121 11.74 -1.74 -1.99
CA VAL A 121 13.19 -1.56 -1.92
C VAL A 121 13.55 -0.08 -2.12
N ALA A 122 14.80 0.29 -1.90
CA ALA A 122 15.27 1.67 -2.10
C ALA A 122 14.96 2.22 -3.51
N GLN A 123 15.01 1.35 -4.53
CA GLN A 123 14.63 1.71 -5.89
C GLN A 123 13.13 2.06 -6.03
N THR A 124 12.25 1.37 -5.30
CA THR A 124 10.82 1.68 -5.24
C THR A 124 10.60 3.10 -4.72
N LEU A 125 11.31 3.50 -3.66
CA LEU A 125 11.23 4.87 -3.12
C LEU A 125 11.65 5.93 -4.14
N LEU A 126 12.74 5.69 -4.87
CA LEU A 126 13.18 6.59 -5.93
C LEU A 126 12.16 6.69 -7.06
N TRP A 127 11.58 5.57 -7.47
CA TRP A 127 10.55 5.55 -8.53
C TRP A 127 9.30 6.35 -8.11
N GLN A 128 8.82 6.17 -6.88
CA GLN A 128 7.68 6.93 -6.35
C GLN A 128 7.95 8.43 -6.27
N PHE A 129 9.17 8.81 -5.85
CA PHE A 129 9.63 10.19 -5.91
C PHE A 129 9.56 10.75 -7.35
N GLN A 130 10.07 10.01 -8.33
CA GLN A 130 10.07 10.43 -9.73
C GLN A 130 8.65 10.57 -10.30
N LYS A 131 7.72 9.68 -9.91
CA LYS A 131 6.30 9.75 -10.27
C LYS A 131 5.66 11.03 -9.75
N ILE A 132 5.86 11.35 -8.48
CA ILE A 132 5.30 12.55 -7.84
C ILE A 132 5.89 13.84 -8.40
N VAL A 133 7.20 13.90 -8.62
CA VAL A 133 7.83 15.01 -9.34
C VAL A 133 7.24 15.13 -10.75
N GLY A 134 6.98 14.01 -11.43
CA GLY A 134 6.31 14.00 -12.74
C GLY A 134 4.93 14.64 -12.74
N PHE A 135 4.12 14.47 -11.68
CA PHE A 135 2.82 15.13 -11.57
C PHE A 135 2.90 16.66 -11.47
N MET A 136 4.05 17.20 -11.04
CA MET A 136 4.29 18.65 -10.99
C MET A 136 4.68 19.25 -12.35
N SER A 137 4.85 18.43 -13.40
CA SER A 137 5.25 18.90 -14.75
C SER A 137 4.25 19.88 -15.40
N SER A 138 3.00 19.91 -14.94
CA SER A 138 2.00 20.88 -15.40
C SER A 138 2.18 22.29 -14.84
N VAL A 139 2.94 22.43 -13.74
CA VAL A 139 3.11 23.69 -12.99
C VAL A 139 4.57 24.14 -12.89
N LEU A 140 5.52 23.23 -13.11
CA LEU A 140 6.96 23.50 -13.10
C LEU A 140 7.56 23.45 -14.52
N PRO A 141 8.55 24.30 -14.82
CA PRO A 141 9.40 24.16 -16.00
C PRO A 141 10.05 22.77 -16.09
N ALA A 142 10.25 22.26 -17.31
CA ALA A 142 10.88 20.96 -17.53
C ALA A 142 12.30 20.88 -16.93
N GLU A 143 13.05 21.98 -16.92
CA GLU A 143 14.38 22.06 -16.31
C GLU A 143 14.36 21.83 -14.79
N ASP A 144 13.35 22.33 -14.09
CA ASP A 144 13.16 22.12 -12.64
C ASP A 144 12.82 20.65 -12.36
N ILE A 145 11.99 20.03 -13.21
CA ILE A 145 11.62 18.61 -13.13
C ILE A 145 12.84 17.70 -13.31
N GLU A 146 13.65 17.96 -14.35
CA GLU A 146 14.87 17.18 -14.59
C GLU A 146 15.91 17.39 -13.49
N ALA A 147 16.09 18.63 -13.00
CA ALA A 147 16.98 18.91 -11.88
C ALA A 147 16.54 18.18 -10.60
N ALA A 148 15.24 18.09 -10.34
CA ALA A 148 14.67 17.34 -9.22
C ALA A 148 14.90 15.82 -9.36
N ARG A 149 14.67 15.26 -10.56
CA ARG A 149 14.94 13.84 -10.86
C ARG A 149 16.41 13.50 -10.66
N ASP A 150 17.30 14.35 -11.14
CA ASP A 150 18.74 14.22 -10.98
C ASP A 150 19.18 14.32 -9.51
N ALA A 151 18.57 15.22 -8.73
CA ALA A 151 18.81 15.32 -7.30
C ALA A 151 18.36 14.05 -6.56
N GLY A 152 17.19 13.51 -6.91
CA GLY A 152 16.70 12.23 -6.38
C GLY A 152 17.65 11.07 -6.69
N ARG A 153 18.14 10.98 -7.93
CA ARG A 153 19.11 9.95 -8.34
C ARG A 153 20.42 10.06 -7.55
N ARG A 154 20.97 11.27 -7.39
CA ARG A 154 22.16 11.51 -6.54
C ARG A 154 21.93 11.16 -5.08
N CYS A 155 20.72 11.39 -4.56
CA CYS A 155 20.36 11.01 -3.20
C CYS A 155 20.39 9.49 -3.04
N TYR A 156 19.80 8.76 -3.99
CA TYR A 156 19.80 7.30 -4.05
C TYR A 156 21.22 6.73 -4.13
N GLU A 157 22.07 7.26 -5.03
CA GLU A 157 23.46 6.81 -5.19
C GLU A 157 24.30 6.99 -3.93
N ARG A 158 24.09 8.08 -3.19
CA ARG A 158 24.83 8.37 -1.94
C ARG A 158 24.30 7.63 -0.73
N THR A 159 23.04 7.24 -0.77
CA THR A 159 22.31 6.74 0.40
C THR A 159 21.30 5.68 -0.04
N PRO A 160 21.77 4.46 -0.37
CA PRO A 160 20.89 3.39 -0.85
C PRO A 160 20.08 2.73 0.27
N GLN A 161 20.25 3.14 1.54
CA GLN A 161 19.50 2.61 2.67
C GLN A 161 18.10 3.25 2.73
N VAL A 162 17.06 2.42 2.87
CA VAL A 162 15.64 2.82 2.82
C VAL A 162 15.31 3.99 3.75
N GLY A 163 15.65 3.92 5.04
CA GLY A 163 15.33 4.97 6.02
C GLY A 163 15.96 6.33 5.70
N PRO A 164 17.30 6.42 5.57
CA PRO A 164 17.97 7.65 5.16
C PRO A 164 17.55 8.16 3.76
N LEU A 165 17.29 7.27 2.80
CA LEU A 165 16.79 7.64 1.47
C LEU A 165 15.41 8.28 1.54
N LYS A 166 14.48 7.69 2.30
CA LYS A 166 13.15 8.25 2.57
C LYS A 166 13.26 9.70 3.03
N GLN A 167 14.09 9.97 4.03
CA GLN A 167 14.28 11.33 4.56
C GLN A 167 14.79 12.30 3.48
N GLY A 168 15.78 11.87 2.69
CA GLY A 168 16.32 12.67 1.59
C GLY A 168 15.29 12.99 0.50
N LEU A 169 14.53 11.99 0.05
CA LEU A 169 13.51 12.17 -1.00
C LEU A 169 12.32 13.01 -0.51
N THR A 170 11.84 12.81 0.72
CA THR A 170 10.79 13.63 1.33
C THR A 170 11.20 15.10 1.41
N ARG A 171 12.45 15.36 1.79
CA ARG A 171 13.00 16.72 1.78
C ARG A 171 13.03 17.32 0.39
N LEU A 172 13.50 16.58 -0.62
CA LEU A 172 13.58 17.05 -2.00
C LEU A 172 12.20 17.39 -2.58
N VAL A 173 11.16 16.58 -2.31
CA VAL A 173 9.80 16.91 -2.76
C VAL A 173 9.30 18.19 -2.13
N ARG A 174 9.61 18.46 -0.86
CA ARG A 174 9.24 19.72 -0.20
C ARG A 174 9.96 20.91 -0.83
N GLU A 175 11.26 20.79 -1.10
CA GLU A 175 12.07 21.84 -1.73
C GLU A 175 11.57 22.19 -3.15
N VAL A 176 11.19 21.18 -3.94
CA VAL A 176 10.71 21.36 -5.31
C VAL A 176 9.23 21.75 -5.36
N GLY A 177 8.41 21.17 -4.48
CA GLY A 177 6.96 21.33 -4.50
C GLY A 177 6.47 22.64 -3.88
N GLU A 178 7.17 23.21 -2.88
CA GLU A 178 6.68 24.42 -2.19
C GLU A 178 6.52 25.61 -3.16
N PRO A 179 7.51 25.92 -4.03
CA PRO A 179 7.32 26.93 -5.08
C PRO A 179 6.24 26.55 -6.08
N ALA A 180 6.17 25.28 -6.49
CA ALA A 180 5.21 24.79 -7.49
C ALA A 180 3.76 24.99 -7.04
N PHE A 181 3.44 24.48 -5.84
CA PHE A 181 2.09 24.58 -5.29
C PHE A 181 1.71 26.02 -4.92
N THR A 182 2.69 26.85 -4.52
CA THR A 182 2.45 28.28 -4.30
C THR A 182 2.04 28.97 -5.61
N ARG A 183 2.73 28.70 -6.73
CA ARG A 183 2.37 29.23 -8.05
C ARG A 183 1.00 28.72 -8.53
N ALA A 184 0.67 27.48 -8.20
CA ALA A 184 -0.64 26.89 -8.49
C ALA A 184 -1.79 27.45 -7.62
N GLY A 185 -1.49 28.38 -6.70
CA GLY A 185 -2.49 29.06 -5.88
C GLY A 185 -3.02 28.26 -4.69
N LEU A 186 -2.36 27.17 -4.31
CA LEU A 186 -2.70 26.44 -3.10
C LEU A 186 -2.29 27.28 -1.88
N ASP A 187 -3.17 27.38 -0.88
CA ASP A 187 -2.82 28.00 0.39
C ASP A 187 -1.83 27.15 1.20
N ARG A 188 -1.26 27.75 2.25
CA ARG A 188 -0.23 27.11 3.08
C ARG A 188 -0.72 25.81 3.74
N THR A 189 -1.99 25.76 4.14
CA THR A 189 -2.57 24.60 4.82
C THR A 189 -2.64 23.42 3.87
N ARG A 190 -3.21 23.61 2.67
CA ARG A 190 -3.31 22.57 1.64
C ARG A 190 -1.94 22.06 1.20
N ARG A 191 -0.94 22.95 1.10
CA ARG A 191 0.43 22.54 0.79
C ARG A 191 1.02 21.66 1.90
N ALA A 192 0.84 22.05 3.16
CA ALA A 192 1.30 21.25 4.29
C ALA A 192 0.66 19.85 4.26
N GLU A 193 -0.66 19.77 4.10
CA GLU A 193 -1.41 18.51 4.00
C GLU A 193 -0.87 17.60 2.88
N LEU A 194 -0.55 18.14 1.70
CA LEU A 194 0.03 17.35 0.60
C LEU A 194 1.41 16.80 0.92
N PHE A 195 2.29 17.60 1.55
CA PHE A 195 3.62 17.12 1.93
C PHE A 195 3.56 16.11 3.08
N ASP A 196 2.61 16.28 3.98
CA ASP A 196 2.38 15.39 5.11
C ASP A 196 1.83 14.04 4.61
N ALA A 197 0.89 14.05 3.67
CA ALA A 197 0.42 12.86 2.97
C ALA A 197 1.56 12.13 2.22
N PHE A 198 2.42 12.87 1.51
CA PHE A 198 3.58 12.27 0.85
C PHE A 198 4.58 11.69 1.86
N GLY A 199 4.87 12.41 2.95
CA GLY A 199 5.74 11.93 4.01
C GLY A 199 5.22 10.65 4.66
N SER A 200 3.92 10.58 4.91
CA SER A 200 3.23 9.39 5.41
C SER A 200 3.32 8.22 4.41
N PHE A 201 3.11 8.46 3.12
CA PHE A 201 3.24 7.43 2.08
C PHE A 201 4.67 6.87 2.00
N MET A 202 5.67 7.75 2.03
CA MET A 202 7.08 7.32 2.03
C MET A 202 7.46 6.59 3.32
N GLY A 203 6.85 6.95 4.45
CA GLY A 203 6.93 6.23 5.72
C GLY A 203 6.37 4.82 5.61
N TYR A 204 5.16 4.68 5.09
CA TYR A 204 4.50 3.41 4.84
C TYR A 204 5.31 2.48 3.94
N LEU A 205 5.80 2.98 2.80
CA LEU A 205 6.65 2.21 1.90
C LEU A 205 7.95 1.76 2.59
N ALA A 206 8.63 2.68 3.27
CA ALA A 206 9.86 2.34 3.99
C ALA A 206 9.62 1.26 5.05
N ALA A 207 8.52 1.37 5.80
CA ALA A 207 8.12 0.39 6.81
C ALA A 207 7.79 -0.98 6.19
N ALA A 208 7.17 -1.01 4.99
CA ALA A 208 6.99 -2.27 4.25
C ALA A 208 8.33 -2.93 3.90
N GLY A 209 9.36 -2.13 3.58
CA GLY A 209 10.70 -2.63 3.29
C GLY A 209 11.43 -3.25 4.49
N ASP A 210 10.94 -3.07 5.72
CA ASP A 210 11.49 -3.69 6.93
C ASP A 210 10.99 -5.13 7.15
N LEU A 211 9.96 -5.55 6.42
CA LEU A 211 9.30 -6.85 6.60
C LEU A 211 9.74 -7.84 5.52
N ASP A 212 9.82 -9.12 5.90
CA ASP A 212 10.01 -10.23 4.97
C ASP A 212 8.67 -10.95 4.72
N PRO A 213 8.05 -10.78 3.55
CA PRO A 213 6.76 -11.40 3.26
C PRO A 213 6.87 -12.78 2.60
N PHE A 214 8.07 -13.21 2.19
CA PHE A 214 8.20 -14.28 1.20
C PHE A 214 7.74 -15.63 1.70
N GLU A 215 7.91 -15.91 2.99
CA GLU A 215 7.42 -17.17 3.57
C GLU A 215 5.90 -17.29 3.45
N ARG A 216 5.18 -16.24 3.84
CA ARG A 216 3.71 -16.24 3.84
C ARG A 216 3.10 -16.08 2.47
N TRP A 217 3.79 -15.41 1.56
CA TRP A 217 3.33 -15.35 0.17
C TRP A 217 3.21 -16.74 -0.45
N ARG A 218 4.01 -17.74 -0.03
CA ARG A 218 3.95 -19.13 -0.53
C ARG A 218 2.62 -19.84 -0.29
N SER A 219 1.80 -19.41 0.67
CA SER A 219 0.44 -19.92 0.86
C SER A 219 -0.65 -18.99 0.34
N ALA A 220 -0.28 -17.78 -0.10
CA ALA A 220 -1.23 -16.78 -0.58
C ALA A 220 -1.78 -17.11 -1.98
N THR A 221 -2.98 -16.57 -2.25
CA THR A 221 -3.48 -16.42 -3.62
C THR A 221 -3.19 -15.00 -4.10
N ALA A 222 -2.27 -14.88 -5.05
CA ALA A 222 -2.01 -13.63 -5.75
C ALA A 222 -2.97 -13.44 -6.92
N ILE A 223 -3.50 -12.24 -7.06
CA ILE A 223 -4.31 -11.75 -8.16
C ILE A 223 -3.41 -10.76 -8.90
N SER A 224 -2.97 -11.13 -10.10
CA SER A 224 -1.98 -10.38 -10.89
C SER A 224 -2.66 -9.67 -12.06
N SER A 225 -2.35 -8.39 -12.25
CA SER A 225 -2.70 -7.62 -13.44
C SER A 225 -1.79 -7.97 -14.63
N SER A 226 -2.10 -7.45 -15.81
CA SER A 226 -1.24 -7.58 -17.00
C SER A 226 -0.18 -6.47 -17.09
N SER A 227 -0.14 -5.54 -16.13
CA SER A 227 0.83 -4.43 -16.11
C SER A 227 2.27 -4.96 -15.92
N PRO A 228 3.19 -4.71 -16.88
CA PRO A 228 4.53 -5.32 -16.85
C PRO A 228 5.43 -4.86 -15.69
N ALA A 229 5.19 -3.67 -15.16
CA ALA A 229 6.02 -3.04 -14.14
C ALA A 229 5.41 -3.10 -12.73
N SER A 230 4.29 -3.81 -12.55
CA SER A 230 3.55 -3.87 -11.30
C SER A 230 3.50 -5.28 -10.72
N GLY A 231 3.27 -5.37 -9.42
CA GLY A 231 3.10 -6.63 -8.71
C GLY A 231 4.23 -7.63 -8.96
N LEU A 232 3.87 -8.90 -9.10
CA LEU A 232 4.83 -9.99 -9.35
C LEU A 232 5.58 -9.82 -10.67
N ASN A 233 4.97 -9.20 -11.70
CA ASN A 233 5.64 -8.93 -12.98
C ASN A 233 6.81 -7.95 -12.79
N GLY A 234 6.58 -6.88 -12.04
CA GLY A 234 7.60 -5.89 -11.69
C GLY A 234 8.76 -6.52 -10.92
N ILE A 235 8.47 -7.36 -9.91
CA ILE A 235 9.52 -8.03 -9.13
C ILE A 235 10.36 -8.96 -10.02
N ARG A 236 9.72 -9.78 -10.84
CA ARG A 236 10.39 -10.70 -11.77
C ARG A 236 11.26 -9.96 -12.78
N ALA A 237 10.79 -8.83 -13.31
CA ALA A 237 11.52 -8.01 -14.27
C ALA A 237 12.70 -7.25 -13.63
N ALA A 238 12.56 -6.77 -12.40
CA ALA A 238 13.61 -6.04 -11.68
C ALA A 238 14.76 -6.96 -11.21
N GLY A 239 14.50 -8.26 -11.05
CA GLY A 239 15.48 -9.26 -10.61
C GLY A 239 15.82 -9.20 -9.12
N VAL A 240 15.43 -8.16 -8.40
CA VAL A 240 15.60 -8.03 -6.94
C VAL A 240 14.50 -8.79 -6.22
N GLY A 241 14.85 -9.83 -5.45
CA GLY A 241 13.88 -10.69 -4.76
C GLY A 241 13.14 -11.69 -5.67
N ALA A 242 13.42 -11.68 -6.97
CA ALA A 242 12.76 -12.56 -7.95
C ALA A 242 13.03 -14.06 -7.71
N ASP A 243 14.17 -14.38 -7.10
CA ASP A 243 14.56 -15.74 -6.71
C ASP A 243 13.81 -16.26 -5.47
N GLN A 244 13.26 -15.35 -4.66
CA GLN A 244 12.53 -15.66 -3.44
C GLN A 244 11.01 -15.62 -3.63
N VAL A 245 10.52 -14.86 -4.62
CA VAL A 245 9.10 -14.73 -4.92
C VAL A 245 8.51 -16.07 -5.34
N SER A 246 7.61 -16.56 -4.51
CA SER A 246 6.76 -17.71 -4.79
C SER A 246 5.42 -17.50 -4.09
N VAL A 247 4.33 -17.83 -4.79
CA VAL A 247 2.96 -17.75 -4.27
C VAL A 247 2.27 -19.09 -4.37
N GLY A 248 1.33 -19.37 -3.47
CA GLY A 248 0.60 -20.64 -3.46
C GLY A 248 -0.27 -20.82 -4.70
N ARG A 249 -0.90 -19.74 -5.13
CA ARG A 249 -1.68 -19.67 -6.37
C ARG A 249 -1.54 -18.27 -6.98
N GLU A 250 -1.41 -18.19 -8.30
CA GLU A 250 -1.44 -16.93 -9.05
C GLU A 250 -2.61 -16.94 -10.05
N LEU A 251 -3.46 -15.92 -9.98
CA LEU A 251 -4.60 -15.71 -10.86
C LEU A 251 -4.33 -14.45 -11.69
N ALA A 252 -4.04 -14.63 -12.98
CA ALA A 252 -3.74 -13.52 -13.88
C ALA A 252 -5.00 -12.98 -14.56
N PHE A 253 -5.11 -11.65 -14.63
CA PHE A 253 -6.20 -10.94 -15.28
C PHE A 253 -5.65 -9.93 -16.29
N ASP A 254 -6.28 -9.85 -17.45
CA ASP A 254 -5.94 -8.85 -18.47
C ASP A 254 -6.59 -7.51 -18.15
N VAL A 255 -6.04 -6.83 -17.15
CA VAL A 255 -6.44 -5.51 -16.64
C VAL A 255 -5.20 -4.73 -16.24
N GLU A 256 -5.29 -3.41 -16.20
CA GLU A 256 -4.22 -2.57 -15.65
C GLU A 256 -4.25 -2.57 -14.13
N HIS A 257 -3.06 -2.55 -13.51
CA HIS A 257 -2.82 -2.42 -12.08
C HIS A 257 -3.69 -1.33 -11.43
N ALA A 258 -3.74 -0.15 -12.07
CA ALA A 258 -4.47 1.00 -11.55
C ALA A 258 -6.00 0.81 -11.53
N THR A 259 -6.54 -0.17 -12.26
CA THR A 259 -7.99 -0.40 -12.37
C THR A 259 -8.44 -1.73 -11.79
N MET A 260 -7.51 -2.60 -11.38
CA MET A 260 -7.82 -4.00 -11.07
C MET A 260 -8.82 -4.16 -9.91
N LEU A 261 -8.78 -3.28 -8.90
CA LEU A 261 -9.71 -3.36 -7.77
C LEU A 261 -11.15 -2.96 -8.16
N ALA A 262 -11.34 -2.25 -9.28
CA ALA A 262 -12.66 -1.93 -9.81
C ALA A 262 -13.18 -2.99 -10.82
N ASP A 263 -12.38 -4.01 -11.15
CA ASP A 263 -12.75 -5.02 -12.12
C ASP A 263 -13.77 -6.02 -11.54
N LYS A 264 -14.90 -6.18 -12.25
CA LYS A 264 -16.01 -7.03 -11.80
C LYS A 264 -15.67 -8.53 -11.83
N LYS A 265 -14.79 -8.97 -12.72
CA LYS A 265 -14.39 -10.39 -12.77
C LYS A 265 -13.46 -10.72 -11.61
N ILE A 266 -12.57 -9.80 -11.27
CA ILE A 266 -11.76 -9.89 -10.04
C ILE A 266 -12.68 -9.93 -8.82
N ALA A 267 -13.63 -9.01 -8.69
CA ALA A 267 -14.58 -8.99 -7.57
C ALA A 267 -15.39 -10.30 -7.46
N ALA A 268 -15.89 -10.84 -8.58
CA ALA A 268 -16.57 -12.13 -8.59
C ALA A 268 -15.65 -13.28 -8.14
N THR A 269 -14.40 -13.30 -8.62
CA THR A 269 -13.41 -14.31 -8.21
C THR A 269 -13.10 -14.23 -6.72
N VAL A 270 -12.96 -13.01 -6.18
CA VAL A 270 -12.74 -12.80 -4.74
C VAL A 270 -13.96 -13.27 -3.95
N SER A 271 -15.17 -12.99 -4.43
CA SER A 271 -16.42 -13.46 -3.81
C SER A 271 -16.44 -14.98 -3.70
N ASP A 272 -16.07 -15.69 -4.77
CA ASP A 272 -16.01 -17.17 -4.77
C ASP A 272 -14.95 -17.70 -3.77
N LEU A 273 -13.79 -17.04 -3.71
CA LEU A 273 -12.72 -17.41 -2.78
C LEU A 273 -13.11 -17.22 -1.31
N LEU A 274 -13.87 -16.17 -0.99
CA LEU A 274 -14.32 -15.88 0.38
C LEU A 274 -15.39 -16.86 0.89
N HIS A 275 -16.12 -17.53 -0.01
CA HIS A 275 -17.13 -18.54 0.33
C HIS A 275 -16.58 -19.98 0.44
N THR A 276 -15.28 -20.18 0.18
CA THR A 276 -14.63 -21.49 0.28
C THR A 276 -14.17 -21.77 1.72
#